data_AF-A0A7L1NGJ8-F1
#
_entry.id   AF-A0A7L1NGJ8-F1
#
_cell.length_a   1.000
_cell.length_b   1.000
_cell.length_c   1.000
_cell.angle_alpha   90.00
_cell.angle_beta   90.00
_cell.angle_gamma   90.00
#
_symmetry.space_group_name_H-M   'P 1'
#
loop_
_entity.id
_entity.type
_entity.pdbx_description
1 polymer ?
#
loop_
_entity_poly.entity_id
_entity_poly.type
_entity_poly.pdbx_seq_one_letter_code
_entity_poly.pdbx_strand_id
1 'polypeptide(L)'
;MERRRAPPANRQYGQRRFWDELYRREGAEPREWLGALSRFLPQLEAELRPGDRILVLGCGTSALSYDLHELGYPDVTSIDFSPACVAAMRTRYAQHCPNLRWAVMDVRALTFPDATFDVVLEKGTLDVFMVEETDPWNVSPQATATMQRVLAEVSRVLRPGGCFISITFAQPHFRKPHYAQEAFGWSLRHVTCGDGDTGTFHYYLYIMRKGQPLDPADLALGHRLHQPPPPPAPPPTPVSLDDSEDYLFAIQL
;
A
#
# COMPACT_ATOMS: atom_id res chain seq x y z
N MET A 1 -28.17 -2.66 5.00
CA MET A 1 -27.03 -2.05 4.28
C MET A 1 -26.81 -2.86 3.02
N GLU A 2 -27.11 -2.30 1.86
CA GLU A 2 -26.87 -2.97 0.58
C GLU A 2 -25.36 -3.20 0.45
N ARG A 3 -24.92 -4.45 0.30
CA ARG A 3 -23.50 -4.76 0.09
C ARG A 3 -23.07 -4.07 -1.21
N ARG A 4 -22.34 -2.96 -1.11
CA ARG A 4 -21.85 -2.22 -2.28
C ARG A 4 -21.04 -3.19 -3.15
N ARG A 5 -21.49 -3.37 -4.40
CA ARG A 5 -21.04 -4.46 -5.28
C ARG A 5 -19.59 -4.24 -5.70
N ALA A 6 -18.72 -5.21 -5.44
CA ALA A 6 -17.39 -5.27 -6.02
C ALA A 6 -17.51 -5.43 -7.56
N PRO A 7 -16.52 -4.93 -8.34
CA PRO A 7 -16.47 -5.22 -9.77
C PRO A 7 -16.43 -6.73 -10.02
N PRO A 8 -16.96 -7.19 -11.17
CA PRO A 8 -16.96 -8.61 -11.53
C PRO A 8 -15.57 -9.21 -11.72
N ALA A 9 -14.51 -8.40 -11.90
CA ALA A 9 -13.14 -8.87 -12.02
C ALA A 9 -12.13 -7.87 -11.43
N ASN A 10 -11.14 -8.35 -10.67
CA ASN A 10 -10.13 -7.53 -9.98
C ASN A 10 -9.32 -6.63 -10.93
N ARG A 11 -9.03 -7.09 -12.16
CA ARG A 11 -8.37 -6.29 -13.20
C ARG A 11 -9.02 -4.95 -13.49
N GLN A 12 -10.31 -4.78 -13.18
CA GLN A 12 -11.00 -3.50 -13.38
C GLN A 12 -10.45 -2.40 -12.47
N TYR A 13 -9.92 -2.76 -11.29
CA TYR A 13 -9.29 -1.79 -10.40
C TYR A 13 -8.03 -1.15 -11.03
N GLY A 14 -7.32 -1.84 -11.93
CA GLY A 14 -6.16 -1.27 -12.64
C GLY A 14 -6.54 -0.22 -13.69
N GLN A 15 -7.84 -0.07 -13.99
CA GLN A 15 -8.31 0.78 -15.08
C GLN A 15 -8.77 2.13 -14.57
N ARG A 16 -8.14 3.21 -15.04
CA ARG A 16 -8.52 4.59 -14.68
C ARG A 16 -10.01 4.88 -14.86
N ARG A 17 -10.59 4.43 -15.98
CA ARG A 17 -12.01 4.61 -16.30
C ARG A 17 -12.95 4.04 -15.25
N PHE A 18 -12.56 2.95 -14.58
CA PHE A 18 -13.38 2.32 -13.56
C PHE A 18 -13.56 3.25 -12.36
N TRP A 19 -12.45 3.82 -11.87
CA TRP A 19 -12.48 4.74 -10.74
C TRP A 19 -13.15 6.07 -11.08
N ASP A 20 -12.87 6.66 -12.25
CA ASP A 20 -13.55 7.88 -12.66
C ASP A 20 -15.08 7.73 -12.74
N GLU A 21 -15.55 6.60 -13.27
CA GLU A 21 -16.98 6.28 -13.30
C GLU A 21 -17.55 6.05 -11.90
N LEU A 22 -16.81 5.33 -11.05
CA LEU A 22 -17.17 5.10 -9.66
C LEU A 22 -17.36 6.43 -8.91
N TYR A 23 -16.41 7.36 -9.03
CA TYR A 23 -16.47 8.65 -8.36
C TYR A 23 -17.55 9.57 -8.93
N ARG A 24 -17.79 9.55 -10.25
CA ARG A 24 -18.91 10.29 -10.85
C ARG A 24 -20.26 9.79 -10.35
N ARG A 25 -20.40 8.48 -10.14
CA ARG A 25 -21.64 7.86 -9.66
C ARG A 25 -21.84 8.06 -8.15
N GLU A 26 -20.80 7.88 -7.35
CA GLU A 26 -20.90 7.86 -5.88
C GLU A 26 -20.59 9.21 -5.22
N GLY A 27 -20.05 10.19 -5.97
CA GLY A 27 -19.74 11.52 -5.45
C GLY A 27 -18.73 11.47 -4.30
N ALA A 28 -19.00 12.21 -3.22
CA ALA A 28 -18.13 12.32 -2.04
C ALA A 28 -18.51 11.35 -0.91
N GLU A 29 -19.29 10.30 -1.19
CA GLU A 29 -19.66 9.31 -0.18
C GLU A 29 -18.41 8.55 0.30
N PRO A 30 -18.13 8.54 1.62
CA PRO A 30 -16.92 7.91 2.12
C PRO A 30 -16.85 6.43 1.79
N ARG A 31 -15.71 6.02 1.24
CA ARG A 31 -15.43 4.61 0.97
C ARG A 31 -14.06 4.24 1.52
N GLU A 32 -14.07 3.44 2.58
CA GLU A 32 -12.87 2.90 3.21
C GLU A 32 -12.47 1.57 2.59
N TRP A 33 -11.42 1.59 1.78
CA TRP A 33 -10.70 0.39 1.39
C TRP A 33 -9.77 -0.05 2.53
N LEU A 34 -9.71 -1.36 2.81
CA LEU A 34 -8.91 -2.00 3.86
C LEU A 34 -9.33 -1.69 5.30
N GLY A 35 -10.31 -0.81 5.50
CA GLY A 35 -10.82 -0.39 6.81
C GLY A 35 -10.51 1.07 7.12
N ALA A 36 -11.18 1.56 8.17
CA ALA A 36 -11.06 2.92 8.67
C ALA A 36 -9.72 3.16 9.39
N LEU A 37 -9.33 4.42 9.56
CA LEU A 37 -8.09 4.83 10.22
C LEU A 37 -7.93 4.21 11.62
N SER A 38 -9.02 4.09 12.39
CA SER A 38 -9.00 3.55 13.75
C SER A 38 -8.37 2.17 13.86
N ARG A 39 -8.44 1.34 12.81
CA ARG A 39 -7.80 0.01 12.77
C ARG A 39 -6.27 0.07 12.72
N PHE A 40 -5.72 1.16 12.20
CA PHE A 40 -4.28 1.35 11.97
C PHE A 40 -3.68 2.40 12.90
N LEU A 41 -4.53 3.19 13.57
CA LEU A 41 -4.14 4.33 14.39
C LEU A 41 -3.10 3.98 15.47
N PRO A 42 -3.20 2.87 16.23
CA PRO A 42 -2.23 2.57 17.28
C PRO A 42 -0.79 2.45 16.77
N GLN A 43 -0.62 1.95 15.54
CA GLN A 43 0.70 1.81 14.92
C GLN A 43 1.09 3.05 14.12
N LEU A 44 0.12 3.77 13.55
CA LEU A 44 0.35 4.97 12.75
C LEU A 44 0.74 6.17 13.63
N GLU A 45 0.08 6.37 14.76
CA GLU A 45 0.25 7.55 15.61
C GLU A 45 1.69 7.71 16.11
N ALA A 46 2.39 6.61 16.38
CA ALA A 46 3.80 6.61 16.78
C ALA A 46 4.76 7.15 15.70
N GLU A 47 4.30 7.23 14.45
CA GLU A 47 5.08 7.71 13.30
C GLU A 47 4.73 9.14 12.87
N LEU A 48 3.73 9.76 13.51
CA LEU A 48 3.25 11.09 13.14
C LEU A 48 3.56 12.12 14.23
N ARG A 49 3.68 13.39 13.82
CA ARG A 49 3.82 14.55 14.70
C ARG A 49 2.84 15.62 14.27
N PRO A 50 2.24 16.39 15.19
CA PRO A 50 1.25 17.44 14.84
C PRO A 50 1.75 18.46 13.81
N GLY A 51 3.06 18.70 13.72
CA GLY A 51 3.66 19.62 12.75
C GLY A 51 4.11 18.99 11.43
N ASP A 52 3.85 17.71 11.18
CA ASP A 52 4.25 17.05 9.94
C ASP A 52 3.41 17.53 8.74
N ARG A 53 4.08 17.77 7.62
CA ARG A 53 3.47 17.92 6.30
C ARG A 53 3.22 16.53 5.72
N ILE A 54 1.96 16.16 5.58
CA ILE A 54 1.52 14.82 5.20
C ILE A 54 1.01 14.83 3.75
N LEU A 55 1.51 13.91 2.93
CA LEU A 55 0.97 13.62 1.60
C LEU A 55 0.20 12.29 1.61
N VAL A 56 -1.08 12.30 1.23
CA VAL A 56 -1.89 11.08 1.04
C VAL A 56 -2.01 10.78 -0.45
N LEU A 57 -1.46 9.65 -0.88
CA LEU A 57 -1.52 9.17 -2.27
C LEU A 57 -2.81 8.39 -2.52
N GLY A 58 -3.39 8.56 -3.70
CA GLY A 58 -4.59 7.84 -4.13
C GLY A 58 -5.72 7.90 -3.10
N CYS A 59 -6.03 9.12 -2.63
CA CYS A 59 -6.90 9.31 -1.47
C CYS A 59 -8.32 8.80 -1.68
N GLY A 60 -8.79 8.71 -2.93
CA GLY A 60 -10.16 8.38 -3.26
C GLY A 60 -11.14 9.22 -2.43
N THR A 61 -12.25 8.60 -2.03
CA THR A 61 -13.21 9.21 -1.12
C THR A 61 -13.02 8.77 0.34
N SER A 62 -11.83 8.29 0.72
CA SER A 62 -11.56 7.89 2.10
C SER A 62 -11.67 9.09 3.06
N ALA A 63 -12.16 8.83 4.27
CA ALA A 63 -12.14 9.79 5.38
C ALA A 63 -10.73 9.97 5.97
N LEU A 64 -9.74 9.15 5.60
CA LEU A 64 -8.37 9.17 6.16
C LEU A 64 -7.79 10.57 6.33
N SER A 65 -7.85 11.42 5.29
CA SER A 65 -7.28 12.77 5.36
C SER A 65 -8.04 13.69 6.32
N TYR A 66 -9.36 13.52 6.42
CA TYR A 66 -10.18 14.23 7.39
C TYR A 66 -9.92 13.72 8.81
N ASP A 67 -9.86 12.40 9.00
CA ASP A 67 -9.61 11.80 10.31
C ASP A 67 -8.23 12.22 10.85
N LEU A 68 -7.20 12.30 10.01
CA LEU A 68 -5.89 12.86 10.38
C LEU A 68 -6.00 14.33 10.84
N HIS A 69 -6.76 15.15 10.12
CA HIS A 69 -6.99 16.54 10.53
C HIS A 69 -7.66 16.63 11.91
N GLU A 70 -8.71 15.84 12.14
CA GLU A 70 -9.43 15.83 13.42
C GLU A 70 -8.56 15.33 14.58
N LEU A 71 -7.57 14.48 14.30
CA LEU A 71 -6.57 14.03 15.28
C LEU A 71 -5.46 15.06 15.55
N GLY A 72 -5.51 16.24 14.93
CA GLY A 72 -4.55 17.33 15.17
C GLY A 72 -3.36 17.34 14.22
N TYR A 73 -3.47 16.71 13.04
CA TYR A 73 -2.50 16.81 11.94
C TYR A 73 -3.06 17.70 10.82
N PRO A 74 -2.93 19.04 10.89
CA PRO A 74 -3.67 19.95 10.02
C PRO A 74 -3.08 20.13 8.61
N ASP A 75 -1.80 19.83 8.39
CA ASP A 75 -1.11 20.03 7.10
C ASP A 75 -1.13 18.76 6.24
N VAL A 76 -2.32 18.40 5.76
CA VAL A 76 -2.54 17.23 4.90
C VAL A 76 -2.85 17.66 3.47
N THR A 77 -2.05 17.16 2.54
CA THR A 77 -2.28 17.26 1.09
C THR A 77 -2.64 15.89 0.55
N SER A 78 -3.78 15.78 -0.11
CA SER A 78 -4.33 14.53 -0.65
C SER A 78 -4.40 14.58 -2.16
N ILE A 79 -3.97 13.52 -2.83
CA ILE A 79 -4.00 13.46 -4.28
C ILE A 79 -4.73 12.23 -4.79
N ASP A 80 -5.40 12.40 -5.91
CA ASP A 80 -5.97 11.30 -6.70
C ASP A 80 -5.85 11.66 -8.19
N PHE A 81 -5.74 10.68 -9.08
CA PHE A 81 -5.65 10.98 -10.51
C PHE A 81 -6.99 11.45 -11.08
N SER A 82 -8.10 11.17 -10.38
CA SER A 82 -9.46 11.46 -10.83
C SER A 82 -9.90 12.90 -10.51
N PRO A 83 -10.20 13.73 -11.53
CA PRO A 83 -10.77 15.06 -11.31
C PRO A 83 -12.11 15.03 -10.58
N ALA A 84 -12.94 14.02 -10.85
CA ALA A 84 -14.24 13.86 -10.20
C ALA A 84 -14.09 13.60 -8.70
N CYS A 85 -13.15 12.73 -8.31
CA CYS A 85 -12.82 12.46 -6.92
C CYS A 85 -12.37 13.74 -6.20
N VAL A 86 -11.38 14.43 -6.76
CA VAL A 86 -10.79 15.63 -6.12
C VAL A 86 -11.82 16.75 -5.98
N ALA A 87 -12.67 16.96 -7.00
CA ALA A 87 -13.75 17.95 -6.92
C ALA A 87 -14.77 17.60 -5.81
N ALA A 88 -15.15 16.32 -5.71
CA ALA A 88 -16.07 15.83 -4.69
C ALA A 88 -15.50 16.03 -3.28
N MET A 89 -14.23 15.67 -3.05
CA MET A 89 -13.57 15.80 -1.74
C MET A 89 -13.36 17.26 -1.33
N ARG A 90 -12.94 18.13 -2.27
CA ARG A 90 -12.88 19.58 -2.02
C ARG A 90 -14.21 20.13 -1.57
N THR A 91 -15.29 19.78 -2.28
CA THR A 91 -16.64 20.27 -1.96
C THR A 91 -17.09 19.80 -0.59
N ARG A 92 -16.86 18.51 -0.27
CA ARG A 92 -17.25 17.91 1.01
C ARG A 92 -16.61 18.59 2.22
N TYR A 93 -15.33 18.93 2.13
CA TYR A 93 -14.56 19.42 3.29
C TYR A 93 -14.31 20.93 3.29
N ALA A 94 -14.75 21.67 2.27
CA ALA A 94 -14.50 23.11 2.13
C ALA A 94 -14.93 23.94 3.35
N GLN A 95 -16.02 23.58 4.01
CA GLN A 95 -16.56 24.33 5.16
C GLN A 95 -15.99 23.89 6.52
N HIS A 96 -15.50 22.65 6.61
CA HIS A 96 -15.12 22.05 7.90
C HIS A 96 -13.61 22.05 8.12
N CYS A 97 -12.82 21.85 7.05
CA CYS A 97 -11.37 21.71 7.14
C CYS A 97 -10.68 22.49 6.00
N PRO A 98 -10.69 23.83 6.03
CA PRO A 98 -10.17 24.65 4.93
C PRO A 98 -8.66 24.46 4.67
N ASN A 99 -7.94 23.89 5.65
CA ASN A 99 -6.51 23.60 5.55
C ASN A 99 -6.21 22.30 4.79
N LEU A 100 -7.19 21.42 4.59
CA LEU A 100 -7.01 20.21 3.79
C LEU A 100 -6.84 20.58 2.32
N ARG A 101 -5.72 20.15 1.73
CA ARG A 101 -5.42 20.40 0.33
C ARG A 101 -5.73 19.15 -0.48
N TRP A 102 -6.33 19.34 -1.65
CA TRP A 102 -6.70 18.27 -2.56
C TRP A 102 -6.18 18.61 -3.95
N ALA A 103 -5.54 17.69 -4.67
CA ALA A 103 -5.06 17.96 -6.02
C ALA A 103 -5.21 16.75 -6.95
N VAL A 104 -5.52 17.05 -8.22
CA VAL A 104 -5.53 16.03 -9.27
C VAL A 104 -4.08 15.73 -9.64
N MET A 105 -3.62 14.50 -9.41
CA MET A 105 -2.23 14.12 -9.66
C MET A 105 -2.07 12.61 -9.82
N ASP A 106 -1.18 12.22 -10.72
CA ASP A 106 -0.75 10.84 -10.88
C ASP A 106 0.38 10.54 -9.89
N VAL A 107 0.23 9.52 -9.05
CA VAL A 107 1.24 9.12 -8.07
C VAL A 107 2.57 8.67 -8.70
N ARG A 108 2.57 8.36 -10.01
CA ARG A 108 3.76 8.01 -10.78
C ARG A 108 4.59 9.23 -11.22
N ALA A 109 4.06 10.44 -11.05
CA ALA A 109 4.69 11.70 -11.45
C ALA A 109 4.18 12.85 -10.55
N LEU A 110 4.76 12.97 -9.37
CA LEU A 110 4.41 13.98 -8.37
C LEU A 110 5.01 15.33 -8.78
N THR A 111 4.18 16.39 -8.85
CA THR A 111 4.65 17.73 -9.24
C THR A 111 5.14 18.55 -8.04
N PHE A 112 5.38 17.92 -6.89
CA PHE A 112 5.93 18.58 -5.71
C PHE A 112 7.46 18.65 -5.80
N PRO A 113 8.09 19.68 -5.20
CA PRO A 113 9.54 19.73 -5.07
C PRO A 113 10.09 18.55 -4.27
N ASP A 114 11.39 18.30 -4.43
CA ASP A 114 12.12 17.35 -3.61
C ASP A 114 12.06 17.75 -2.13
N ALA A 115 12.09 16.76 -1.24
CA ALA A 115 12.13 16.99 0.21
C ALA A 115 11.00 17.88 0.79
N THR A 116 9.81 17.83 0.17
CA THR A 116 8.64 18.63 0.57
C THR A 116 7.89 18.06 1.76
N PHE A 117 7.75 16.73 1.87
CA PHE A 117 6.89 16.11 2.87
C PHE A 117 7.67 15.43 3.98
N ASP A 118 7.10 15.51 5.18
CA ASP A 118 7.62 14.85 6.37
C ASP A 118 7.10 13.40 6.44
N VAL A 119 5.85 13.20 6.03
CA VAL A 119 5.22 11.88 5.92
C VAL A 119 4.51 11.73 4.58
N VAL A 120 4.66 10.56 3.95
CA VAL A 120 3.84 10.13 2.81
C VAL A 120 3.04 8.91 3.24
N LEU A 121 1.75 8.89 2.95
CA LEU A 121 0.80 7.83 3.28
C LEU A 121 0.14 7.31 2.01
N GLU A 122 -0.01 6.00 1.92
CA GLU A 122 -0.90 5.38 0.94
C GLU A 122 -1.65 4.21 1.57
N LYS A 123 -2.91 4.03 1.21
CA LYS A 123 -3.76 2.95 1.72
C LYS A 123 -4.47 2.25 0.57
N GLY A 124 -3.92 1.11 0.18
CA GLY A 124 -4.44 0.30 -0.93
C GLY A 124 -4.20 0.88 -2.32
N THR A 125 -3.48 2.00 -2.44
CA THR A 125 -3.19 2.63 -3.73
C THR A 125 -2.20 1.79 -4.51
N LEU A 126 -1.15 1.29 -3.85
CA LEU A 126 -0.15 0.46 -4.53
C LEU A 126 -0.70 -0.92 -4.92
N ASP A 127 -1.74 -1.41 -4.23
CA ASP A 127 -2.42 -2.66 -4.59
C ASP A 127 -3.02 -2.59 -6.00
N VAL A 128 -3.50 -1.41 -6.41
CA VAL A 128 -4.09 -1.18 -7.74
C VAL A 128 -3.11 -1.47 -8.87
N PHE A 129 -1.81 -1.26 -8.66
CA PHE A 129 -0.80 -1.54 -9.70
C PHE A 129 -0.47 -3.03 -9.83
N MET A 130 -0.99 -3.88 -8.94
CA MET A 130 -0.68 -5.30 -8.85
C MET A 130 -1.88 -6.21 -9.17
N VAL A 131 -3.05 -5.64 -9.51
CA VAL A 131 -4.31 -6.41 -9.67
C VAL A 131 -4.34 -7.33 -10.89
N GLU A 132 -3.44 -7.13 -11.85
CA GLU A 132 -3.33 -7.96 -13.07
C GLU A 132 -2.27 -9.06 -12.93
N GLU A 133 -1.51 -9.06 -11.83
CA GLU A 133 -0.48 -10.07 -11.59
C GLU A 133 -1.13 -11.42 -11.26
N THR A 134 -0.75 -12.45 -12.02
CA THR A 134 -1.26 -13.81 -11.87
C THR A 134 -0.35 -14.71 -11.02
N ASP A 135 0.94 -14.38 -10.97
CA ASP A 135 1.93 -15.06 -10.14
C ASP A 135 2.54 -14.05 -9.16
N PRO A 136 2.20 -14.11 -7.87
CA PRO A 136 2.69 -13.15 -6.89
C PRO A 136 4.19 -13.33 -6.59
N TRP A 137 4.81 -14.44 -7.01
CA TRP A 137 6.24 -14.68 -6.87
C TRP A 137 7.05 -14.15 -8.05
N ASN A 138 6.42 -13.98 -9.21
CA ASN A 138 7.05 -13.53 -10.45
C ASN A 138 6.29 -12.35 -11.06
N VAL A 139 6.51 -11.17 -10.46
CA VAL A 139 5.85 -9.93 -10.87
C VAL A 139 6.31 -9.50 -12.26
N SER A 140 5.37 -9.11 -13.10
CA SER A 140 5.64 -8.64 -14.47
C SER A 140 6.62 -7.46 -14.48
N PRO A 141 7.48 -7.34 -15.51
CA PRO A 141 8.38 -6.18 -15.65
C PRO A 141 7.63 -4.84 -15.67
N GLN A 142 6.39 -4.83 -16.17
CA GLN A 142 5.56 -3.62 -16.22
C GLN A 142 5.08 -3.18 -14.84
N ALA A 143 4.58 -4.11 -14.01
CA ALA A 143 4.18 -3.81 -12.64
C ALA A 143 5.39 -3.41 -11.79
N THR A 144 6.51 -4.14 -11.90
CA THR A 144 7.76 -3.79 -11.23
C THR A 144 8.26 -2.39 -11.61
N ALA A 145 8.27 -2.05 -12.91
CA ALA A 145 8.66 -0.71 -13.35
C ALA A 145 7.69 0.38 -12.87
N THR A 146 6.39 0.08 -12.77
CA THR A 146 5.38 1.02 -12.26
C THR A 146 5.58 1.28 -10.77
N MET A 147 5.75 0.21 -9.97
CA MET A 147 6.05 0.30 -8.54
C MET A 147 7.34 1.09 -8.30
N GLN A 148 8.40 0.81 -9.07
CA GLN A 148 9.65 1.54 -8.99
C GLN A 148 9.48 3.05 -9.23
N ARG A 149 8.68 3.44 -10.23
CA ARG A 149 8.41 4.86 -10.52
C ARG A 149 7.68 5.56 -9.38
N VAL A 150 6.62 4.94 -8.84
CA VAL A 150 5.88 5.53 -7.71
C VAL A 150 6.78 5.67 -6.49
N LEU A 151 7.52 4.62 -6.13
CA LEU A 151 8.39 4.63 -4.96
C LEU A 151 9.57 5.60 -5.10
N ALA A 152 10.10 5.78 -6.32
CA ALA A 152 11.11 6.80 -6.60
C ALA A 152 10.56 8.22 -6.34
N GLU A 153 9.34 8.51 -6.80
CA GLU A 153 8.69 9.79 -6.54
C GLU A 153 8.42 10.02 -5.05
N VAL A 154 7.95 8.98 -4.34
CA VAL A 154 7.76 9.02 -2.88
C VAL A 154 9.07 9.31 -2.16
N SER A 155 10.14 8.59 -2.50
CA SER A 155 11.46 8.86 -1.92
C SER A 155 11.90 10.29 -2.23
N ARG A 156 11.76 10.76 -3.47
CA ARG A 156 12.16 12.11 -3.89
C ARG A 156 11.47 13.21 -3.08
N VAL A 157 10.14 13.15 -2.94
CA VAL A 157 9.38 14.19 -2.23
C VAL A 157 9.51 14.11 -0.71
N LEU A 158 9.95 12.98 -0.15
CA LEU A 158 10.26 12.87 1.27
C LEU A 158 11.53 13.64 1.65
N ARG A 159 11.47 14.42 2.73
CA ARG A 159 12.67 15.01 3.32
C ARG A 159 13.61 13.94 3.88
N PRO A 160 14.92 14.23 4.06
CA PRO A 160 15.78 13.40 4.90
C PRO A 160 15.17 13.21 6.29
N GLY A 161 15.13 11.96 6.78
CA GLY A 161 14.47 11.60 8.04
C GLY A 161 12.93 11.49 7.97
N GLY A 162 12.32 11.76 6.81
CA GLY A 162 10.89 11.59 6.58
C GLY A 162 10.46 10.12 6.50
N CYS A 163 9.16 9.88 6.61
CA CYS A 163 8.58 8.54 6.71
C CYS A 163 7.60 8.26 5.57
N PHE A 164 7.76 7.15 4.85
CA PHE A 164 6.72 6.60 4.00
C PHE A 164 6.00 5.47 4.75
N ILE A 165 4.68 5.51 4.74
CA ILE A 165 3.83 4.52 5.39
C ILE A 165 2.83 3.98 4.37
N SER A 166 2.87 2.66 4.17
CA SER A 166 1.99 1.94 3.24
C SER A 166 1.09 0.98 4.01
N ILE A 167 -0.21 1.04 3.71
CA ILE A 167 -1.24 0.17 4.30
C ILE A 167 -1.80 -0.74 3.21
N THR A 168 -1.68 -2.05 3.38
CA THR A 168 -2.06 -3.04 2.36
C THR A 168 -2.45 -4.38 2.99
N PHE A 169 -3.14 -5.25 2.24
CA PHE A 169 -3.29 -6.66 2.60
C PHE A 169 -2.12 -7.54 2.08
N ALA A 170 -1.21 -6.98 1.29
CA ALA A 170 -0.09 -7.71 0.70
C ALA A 170 0.95 -8.10 1.76
N GLN A 171 1.22 -9.40 1.85
CA GLN A 171 2.12 -9.97 2.84
C GLN A 171 3.58 -9.56 2.61
N PRO A 172 4.44 -9.60 3.65
CA PRO A 172 5.82 -9.14 3.57
C PRO A 172 6.64 -9.79 2.45
N HIS A 173 6.46 -11.09 2.21
CA HIS A 173 7.19 -11.81 1.17
C HIS A 173 6.84 -11.34 -0.25
N PHE A 174 5.64 -10.78 -0.47
CA PHE A 174 5.25 -10.21 -1.76
C PHE A 174 5.57 -8.72 -1.87
N ARG A 175 5.41 -7.97 -0.78
CA ARG A 175 5.50 -6.51 -0.84
C ARG A 175 6.88 -5.95 -0.53
N LYS A 176 7.60 -6.51 0.44
CA LYS A 176 8.95 -6.04 0.80
C LYS A 176 9.93 -5.99 -0.39
N PRO A 177 9.95 -6.95 -1.34
CA PRO A 177 10.85 -6.87 -2.49
C PRO A 177 10.73 -5.54 -3.26
N HIS A 178 9.52 -4.98 -3.39
CA HIS A 178 9.34 -3.68 -4.05
C HIS A 178 9.87 -2.50 -3.21
N TYR A 179 9.72 -2.55 -1.89
CA TYR A 179 10.15 -1.45 -1.01
C TYR A 179 11.64 -1.48 -0.69
N ALA A 180 12.25 -2.65 -0.62
CA ALA A 180 13.63 -2.84 -0.18
C ALA A 180 14.66 -2.62 -1.30
N GLN A 181 14.56 -1.50 -2.01
CA GLN A 181 15.51 -1.12 -3.06
C GLN A 181 16.46 -0.04 -2.52
N GLU A 182 17.77 -0.26 -2.63
CA GLU A 182 18.80 0.67 -2.15
C GLU A 182 18.62 2.09 -2.68
N ALA A 183 18.17 2.21 -3.93
CA ALA A 183 17.96 3.48 -4.62
C ALA A 183 16.99 4.42 -3.89
N PHE A 184 16.08 3.89 -3.06
CA PHE A 184 15.15 4.73 -2.31
C PHE A 184 15.73 5.30 -1.01
N GLY A 185 16.85 4.75 -0.52
CA GLY A 185 17.60 5.28 0.62
C GLY A 185 16.80 5.33 1.92
N TRP A 186 15.98 4.32 2.20
CA TRP A 186 15.22 4.22 3.44
C TRP A 186 15.41 2.87 4.14
N SER A 187 15.14 2.82 5.44
CA SER A 187 14.95 1.56 6.15
C SER A 187 13.57 0.98 5.82
N LEU A 188 13.33 -0.26 6.25
CA LEU A 188 12.05 -0.92 6.07
C LEU A 188 11.71 -1.74 7.31
N ARG A 189 10.53 -1.52 7.87
CA ARG A 189 9.91 -2.42 8.84
C ARG A 189 8.44 -2.58 8.52
N HIS A 190 7.81 -3.60 9.09
CA HIS A 190 6.36 -3.76 8.99
C HIS A 190 5.78 -4.20 10.32
N VAL A 191 4.50 -3.94 10.50
CA VAL A 191 3.68 -4.44 11.60
C VAL A 191 2.39 -5.01 11.04
N THR A 192 1.86 -6.03 11.70
CA THR A 192 0.58 -6.64 11.34
C THR A 192 -0.53 -5.91 12.08
N CYS A 193 -1.56 -5.49 11.34
CA CYS A 193 -2.73 -4.80 11.86
C CYS A 193 -3.96 -5.70 11.69
N GLY A 194 -4.66 -5.99 12.79
CA GLY A 194 -5.87 -6.81 12.81
C GLY A 194 -6.31 -7.09 14.23
N ASP A 195 -7.60 -7.42 14.39
CA ASP A 195 -8.16 -7.78 15.69
C ASP A 195 -7.51 -9.10 16.12
N GLY A 196 -6.69 -9.04 17.18
CA GLY A 196 -5.76 -10.10 17.59
C GLY A 196 -6.37 -11.44 17.99
N ASP A 197 -7.66 -11.65 17.75
CA ASP A 197 -8.39 -12.86 18.06
C ASP A 197 -9.25 -13.28 16.85
N THR A 198 -9.18 -14.56 16.50
CA THR A 198 -10.05 -15.29 15.54
C THR A 198 -9.80 -15.05 14.04
N GLY A 199 -8.82 -15.76 13.46
CA GLY A 199 -8.84 -16.23 12.05
C GLY A 199 -9.17 -15.21 10.94
N THR A 200 -9.03 -13.90 11.19
CA THR A 200 -9.48 -12.83 10.31
C THR A 200 -8.33 -12.28 9.47
N PHE A 201 -8.67 -11.73 8.29
CA PHE A 201 -7.70 -11.16 7.36
C PHE A 201 -6.78 -10.14 8.03
N HIS A 202 -5.47 -10.39 7.93
CA HIS A 202 -4.44 -9.49 8.38
C HIS A 202 -4.16 -8.40 7.33
N TYR A 203 -4.03 -7.17 7.79
CA TYR A 203 -3.43 -6.09 7.03
C TYR A 203 -2.01 -5.84 7.52
N TYR A 204 -1.21 -5.19 6.69
CA TYR A 204 0.17 -4.89 6.96
C TYR A 204 0.39 -3.40 6.82
N LEU A 205 1.08 -2.83 7.79
CA LEU A 205 1.55 -1.46 7.79
C LEU A 205 3.07 -1.48 7.61
N TYR A 206 3.55 -1.06 6.44
CA TYR A 206 4.98 -0.92 6.15
C TYR A 206 5.41 0.50 6.45
N ILE A 207 6.55 0.64 7.12
CA ILE A 207 7.08 1.91 7.60
C ILE A 207 8.52 2.01 7.13
N MET A 208 8.80 3.04 6.33
CA MET A 208 10.08 3.26 5.66
C MET A 208 10.64 4.63 6.03
N ARG A 209 11.81 4.69 6.66
CA ARG A 209 12.40 5.96 7.12
C ARG A 209 13.59 6.34 6.26
N LYS A 210 13.48 7.48 5.57
CA LYS A 210 14.51 7.98 4.65
C LYS A 210 15.78 8.38 5.41
N GLY A 211 16.93 7.96 4.89
CA GLY A 211 18.25 8.17 5.49
C GLY A 211 18.70 7.10 6.49
N GLN A 212 17.87 6.07 6.74
CA GLN A 212 18.27 4.90 7.52
C GLN A 212 18.57 3.72 6.58
N PRO A 213 19.51 2.83 6.93
CA PRO A 213 19.86 1.69 6.08
C PRO A 213 18.79 0.59 6.12
N LEU A 214 18.70 -0.18 5.04
CA LEU A 214 17.96 -1.44 5.01
C LEU A 214 18.67 -2.49 5.87
N ASP A 215 17.89 -3.40 6.46
CA ASP A 215 18.42 -4.63 7.01
C ASP A 215 18.99 -5.51 5.88
N PRO A 216 20.13 -6.22 6.08
CA PRO A 216 20.69 -7.11 5.06
C PRO A 216 19.69 -8.15 4.50
N ALA A 217 18.77 -8.66 5.31
CA ALA A 217 17.76 -9.62 4.87
C ALA A 217 16.71 -8.97 3.95
N ASP A 218 16.33 -7.72 4.23
CA ASP A 218 15.43 -6.96 3.37
C ASP A 218 16.12 -6.55 2.07
N LEU A 219 17.39 -6.17 2.12
CA LEU A 219 18.19 -5.91 0.93
C LEU A 219 18.25 -7.14 0.01
N ALA A 220 18.49 -8.33 0.57
CA ALA A 220 18.47 -9.59 -0.18
C ALA A 220 17.09 -9.93 -0.77
N LEU A 221 15.99 -9.52 -0.13
CA LEU A 221 14.64 -9.61 -0.71
C LEU A 221 14.49 -8.68 -1.92
N GLY A 222 14.97 -7.45 -1.82
CA GLY A 222 14.92 -6.47 -2.90
C GLY A 222 15.66 -6.90 -4.17
N HIS A 223 16.86 -7.48 -4.01
CA HIS A 223 17.65 -7.99 -5.14
C HIS A 223 16.97 -9.13 -5.89
N ARG A 224 16.22 -10.00 -5.18
CA ARG A 224 15.50 -11.12 -5.80
C ARG A 224 14.40 -10.68 -6.77
N LEU A 225 13.83 -9.48 -6.60
CA LEU A 225 12.81 -8.96 -7.49
C LEU A 225 13.30 -8.83 -8.95
N HIS A 226 14.60 -8.62 -9.14
CA HIS A 226 15.22 -8.43 -10.46
C HIS A 226 15.89 -9.71 -10.99
N GLN A 227 15.83 -10.80 -10.24
CA GLN A 227 16.40 -12.08 -10.65
C GLN A 227 15.35 -12.93 -11.39
N PRO A 228 15.76 -13.71 -12.40
CA PRO A 228 14.86 -14.68 -13.02
C PRO A 228 14.41 -15.71 -11.96
N PRO A 229 13.20 -16.29 -12.11
CA PRO A 229 12.75 -17.35 -11.24
C PRO A 229 13.78 -18.48 -11.20
N PRO A 230 13.97 -19.12 -10.03
CA PRO A 230 14.79 -20.32 -9.97
C PRO A 230 14.24 -21.37 -10.97
N PRO A 231 15.11 -22.17 -11.59
CA PRO A 231 14.66 -23.26 -12.45
C PRO A 231 13.71 -24.18 -11.67
N PRO A 232 12.70 -24.78 -12.32
CA PRO A 232 11.81 -25.72 -11.66
C PRO A 232 12.63 -26.80 -10.97
N ALA A 233 12.24 -27.16 -9.75
CA ALA A 233 12.88 -28.25 -9.03
C ALA A 233 12.84 -29.51 -9.91
N PRO A 234 13.94 -30.30 -9.95
CA PRO A 234 13.91 -31.58 -10.64
C PRO A 234 12.74 -32.40 -10.08
N PRO A 235 12.04 -33.19 -10.92
CA PRO A 235 10.99 -34.06 -10.44
C PRO A 235 11.55 -34.91 -9.28
N PRO A 236 10.77 -35.13 -8.21
CA PRO A 236 11.22 -35.97 -7.12
C PRO A 236 11.69 -37.29 -7.72
N THR A 237 12.93 -37.68 -7.38
CA THR A 237 13.45 -39.01 -7.73
C THR A 237 12.40 -40.01 -7.26
N PRO A 238 11.93 -40.96 -8.09
CA PRO A 238 10.99 -41.97 -7.64
C PRO A 238 11.61 -42.65 -6.43
N VAL A 239 11.04 -42.37 -5.25
CA VAL A 239 11.37 -43.06 -4.03
C VAL A 239 10.91 -44.49 -4.28
N SER A 240 11.83 -45.45 -4.24
CA SER A 240 11.42 -46.85 -4.13
C SER A 240 10.58 -46.95 -2.87
N LEU A 241 9.28 -47.14 -3.01
CA LEU A 241 8.40 -47.48 -1.92
C LEU A 241 8.92 -48.81 -1.36
N ASP A 242 9.65 -48.73 -0.25
CA ASP A 242 9.78 -49.87 0.64
C ASP A 242 8.48 -49.87 1.46
N ASP A 243 7.61 -50.85 1.20
CA ASP A 243 6.23 -50.99 1.68
C ASP A 243 6.16 -51.26 3.21
N SER A 244 6.75 -50.40 4.06
CA SER A 244 6.77 -50.68 5.51
C SER A 244 6.39 -49.55 6.48
N GLU A 245 5.94 -48.38 6.02
CA GLU A 245 5.49 -47.34 6.96
C GLU A 245 4.10 -46.78 6.63
N ASP A 246 3.10 -47.31 7.34
CA ASP A 246 1.73 -46.77 7.42
C ASP A 246 1.72 -45.43 8.20
N TYR A 247 1.85 -44.33 7.48
CA TYR A 247 1.75 -42.95 8.03
C TYR A 247 0.36 -42.58 8.58
N LEU A 248 -0.65 -43.47 8.47
CA LEU A 248 -2.03 -43.22 8.90
C LEU A 248 -2.30 -43.51 10.38
N PHE A 249 -1.37 -44.13 11.12
CA PHE A 249 -1.57 -44.44 12.56
C PHE A 249 -0.96 -43.42 13.53
N ALA A 250 -0.33 -42.34 13.06
CA ALA A 250 0.34 -41.36 13.92
C ALA A 250 -0.54 -40.15 14.34
N ILE A 251 -1.84 -40.16 14.05
CA ILE A 251 -2.78 -39.13 14.53
C ILE A 251 -3.50 -39.68 15.77
N GLN A 252 -3.04 -39.28 16.96
CA GLN A 252 -3.82 -39.45 18.19
C GLN A 252 -4.85 -38.30 18.28
N LEU A 253 -6.12 -38.66 18.41
CA LEU A 253 -7.24 -37.77 18.77
C LEU A 253 -7.18 -37.39 20.26
#